data_AF-A0A1R2CRG2-F1
#
_entry.id   AF-A0A1R2CRG2-F1
#
_cell.length_a   1.000
_cell.length_b   1.000
_cell.length_c   1.000
_cell.angle_alpha   90.00
_cell.angle_beta   90.00
_cell.angle_gamma   90.00
#
_symmetry.space_group_name_H-M   'P 1'
#
loop_
_entity.id
_entity.type
_entity.pdbx_description
1 polymer ?
#
loop_
_entity_poly.entity_id
_entity_poly.type
_entity_poly.pdbx_seq_one_letter_code
_entity_poly.pdbx_strand_id
1 'polypeptide(L)'
;MGQFCKVYCLLISLVGAGYLLGFGLALSSGYEYAKVDDKESGAFNCFIASGIYCTYPVIFILLFIRNRCKSQKPTSNDIPLLEIRKESS
;
A
#
# COMPACT_ATOMS: atom_id res chain seq x y z
N MET A 1 -20.07 2.22 7.00
CA MET A 1 -19.52 3.25 6.08
C MET A 1 -17.98 3.32 6.00
N GLY A 2 -17.19 2.55 6.77
CA GLY A 2 -15.72 2.72 6.81
C GLY A 2 -14.89 2.01 5.72
N GLN A 3 -15.40 0.97 5.06
CA GLN A 3 -14.63 0.23 4.04
C GLN A 3 -14.51 1.00 2.72
N PHE A 4 -15.60 1.61 2.24
CA PHE A 4 -15.58 2.41 1.01
C PHE A 4 -14.59 3.58 1.12
N CYS A 5 -14.58 4.29 2.26
CA CYS A 5 -13.64 5.38 2.51
C CYS A 5 -12.17 4.94 2.35
N LYS A 6 -11.80 3.78 2.90
CA LYS A 6 -10.43 3.24 2.78
C LYS A 6 -10.05 2.94 1.32
N VAL A 7 -10.96 2.38 0.55
CA VAL A 7 -10.73 2.06 -0.86
C VAL A 7 -10.61 3.35 -1.69
N TYR A 8 -11.49 4.33 -1.47
CA TYR A 8 -11.41 5.63 -2.14
C TYR A 8 -10.11 6.38 -1.80
N CYS A 9 -9.70 6.40 -0.52
CA CYS A 9 -8.42 6.97 -0.11
C CYS A 9 -7.23 6.26 -0.78
N LEU A 10 -7.27 4.93 -0.90
CA LEU A 10 -6.22 4.19 -1.59
C LEU A 10 -6.15 4.51 -3.08
N LEU A 11 -7.30 4.57 -3.76
CA LEU A 11 -7.37 4.91 -5.18
C LEU A 11 -6.91 6.33 -5.47
N ILE A 12 -7.38 7.32 -4.69
CA ILE A 12 -6.98 8.72 -4.90
C ILE A 12 -5.49 8.93 -4.61
N SER A 13 -4.94 8.24 -3.61
CA SER A 13 -3.50 8.29 -3.33
C SER A 13 -2.67 7.68 -4.46
N LEU A 14 -3.11 6.56 -5.04
CA LEU A 14 -2.44 5.94 -6.20
C LEU A 14 -2.48 6.83 -7.44
N VAL A 15 -3.64 7.40 -7.75
CA VAL A 15 -3.80 8.31 -8.89
C VAL A 15 -2.98 9.58 -8.69
N GLY A 16 -3.02 10.16 -7.49
CA GLY A 16 -2.25 11.36 -7.14
C GLY A 16 -0.74 11.12 -7.24
N ALA A 17 -0.24 10.00 -6.70
CA ALA A 17 1.16 9.62 -6.83
C ALA A 17 1.58 9.43 -8.29
N GLY A 18 0.80 8.69 -9.08
CA GLY A 18 1.10 8.47 -10.50
C GLY A 18 1.12 9.77 -11.30
N TYR A 19 0.17 10.66 -11.04
CA TYR A 19 0.13 11.98 -11.67
C TYR A 19 1.35 12.83 -11.31
N LEU A 20 1.68 12.94 -10.02
CA LEU A 20 2.82 13.73 -9.55
C LEU A 20 4.15 13.18 -10.06
N LEU A 21 4.29 11.86 -10.13
CA LEU A 21 5.48 11.21 -10.68
C LEU A 21 5.64 11.51 -12.18
N GLY A 22 4.56 11.36 -12.96
CA GLY A 22 4.57 11.71 -14.39
C GLY A 22 4.83 13.19 -14.63
N PHE A 23 4.23 14.07 -13.82
CA PHE A 23 4.44 15.51 -13.92
C PHE A 23 5.86 15.91 -13.52
N GLY A 24 6.43 15.30 -12.49
CA GLY A 24 7.83 15.48 -12.10
C GLY A 24 8.80 15.03 -13.20
N LEU A 25 8.53 13.91 -13.85
CA LEU A 25 9.31 13.45 -15.02
C LEU A 25 9.22 14.44 -16.20
N ALA A 26 8.03 14.95 -16.50
CA ALA A 26 7.84 15.95 -17.54
C ALA A 26 8.59 17.26 -17.23
N LEU A 27 8.57 17.72 -15.98
CA LEU A 27 9.35 18.88 -15.55
C LEU A 27 10.85 18.62 -15.68
N SER A 28 11.32 17.46 -15.24
CA SER A 28 12.72 17.05 -15.32
C SER A 28 13.21 16.87 -16.76
N SER A 29 12.34 16.53 -17.71
CA SER A 29 12.67 16.43 -19.13
C SER A 29 12.69 17.79 -19.84
N GLY A 30 12.48 18.89 -19.12
CA GLY A 30 12.49 20.24 -19.68
C GLY A 30 11.22 20.62 -20.44
N TYR A 31 10.10 19.94 -20.22
CA TYR A 31 8.85 20.12 -20.97
C TYR A 31 8.47 21.61 -21.12
N GLU A 32 8.37 22.11 -22.35
CA GLU A 32 8.29 23.54 -22.64
C GLU A 32 6.97 24.19 -22.21
N TYR A 33 5.88 23.41 -22.17
CA TYR A 33 4.55 23.94 -21.83
C TYR A 33 4.29 24.06 -20.33
N ALA A 34 5.21 23.61 -19.48
CA ALA A 34 5.11 23.77 -18.04
C ALA A 34 5.57 25.19 -17.64
N LYS A 35 4.61 26.05 -17.24
CA LYS A 35 4.85 27.39 -16.69
C LYS A 35 5.35 27.32 -15.25
N VAL A 36 6.53 26.73 -15.05
CA VAL A 36 7.22 26.68 -13.75
C VAL A 36 8.59 27.31 -13.97
N ASP A 37 8.89 28.38 -13.21
CA ASP A 37 10.13 29.15 -13.37
C ASP A 37 11.37 28.30 -13.03
N ASP A 38 11.29 27.52 -11.95
CA ASP A 38 12.32 26.57 -11.53
C ASP A 38 11.82 25.13 -11.72
N LYS A 39 12.04 24.59 -12.93
CA LYS A 39 11.58 23.25 -13.30
C LYS A 39 12.29 22.15 -12.50
N GLU A 40 13.54 22.35 -12.11
CA GLU A 40 14.32 21.36 -11.36
C GLU A 40 13.82 21.24 -9.92
N SER A 41 13.64 22.37 -9.24
CA SER A 41 13.02 22.43 -7.91
C SER A 41 11.56 21.96 -7.95
N GLY A 42 10.82 22.33 -9.01
CA GLY A 42 9.46 21.85 -9.25
C GLY A 42 9.37 20.32 -9.40
N ALA A 43 10.27 19.72 -10.18
CA ALA A 43 10.33 18.27 -10.37
C ALA A 43 10.67 17.56 -9.05
N PHE A 44 11.66 18.06 -8.32
CA PHE A 44 12.06 17.51 -7.02
C PHE A 44 10.90 17.51 -6.01
N ASN A 45 10.17 18.63 -5.93
CA ASN A 45 8.98 18.72 -5.08
C ASN A 45 7.87 17.75 -5.52
N CYS A 46 7.67 17.54 -6.82
CA CYS A 46 6.71 16.56 -7.34
C CYS A 46 7.11 15.13 -6.95
N PHE A 47 8.40 14.79 -7.00
CA PHE A 47 8.89 13.47 -6.57
C PHE A 47 8.70 13.26 -5.07
N ILE A 48 8.99 14.27 -4.24
CA ILE A 48 8.74 14.21 -2.79
C ILE A 48 7.25 14.00 -2.51
N ALA A 49 6.40 14.84 -3.12
CA ALA A 49 4.96 14.74 -2.95
C ALA A 49 4.44 13.35 -3.38
N SER A 50 4.87 12.85 -4.55
CA SER A 50 4.55 11.50 -5.01
C SER A 50 4.97 10.43 -3.99
N GLY A 51 6.16 10.55 -3.39
CA GLY A 51 6.62 9.65 -2.34
C GLY A 51 5.70 9.64 -1.12
N ILE A 52 5.24 10.82 -0.68
CA ILE A 52 4.28 10.95 0.43
C ILE A 52 2.97 10.26 0.07
N TYR A 53 2.42 10.50 -1.13
CA TYR A 53 1.18 9.84 -1.56
C TYR A 53 1.31 8.30 -1.64
N CYS A 54 2.51 7.78 -1.89
CA CYS A 54 2.79 6.34 -1.86
C CYS A 54 2.87 5.73 -0.46
N THR A 55 3.11 6.50 0.61
CA THR A 55 3.23 5.93 1.96
C THR A 55 1.94 5.26 2.44
N TYR A 56 0.79 5.87 2.15
CA TYR A 56 -0.52 5.34 2.55
C TYR A 56 -0.84 3.95 1.94
N PRO A 57 -0.75 3.75 0.60
CA PRO A 57 -0.96 2.43 0.01
C PRO A 57 0.09 1.40 0.47
N VAL A 58 1.35 1.80 0.67
CA VAL A 58 2.39 0.89 1.20
C VAL A 58 2.04 0.40 2.60
N ILE A 59 1.67 1.30 3.52
CA ILE A 59 1.24 0.92 4.89
C ILE A 59 0.01 0.00 4.82
N PHE A 60 -0.96 0.31 3.97
CA PHE A 60 -2.16 -0.51 3.80
C PHE A 60 -1.83 -1.92 3.32
N ILE A 61 -0.94 -2.05 2.32
CA ILE A 61 -0.46 -3.34 1.81
C ILE A 61 0.28 -4.11 2.90
N LEU A 62 1.19 -3.46 3.65
CA LEU A 62 1.92 -4.09 4.75
C LEU A 62 0.97 -4.62 5.85
N LEU A 63 -0.06 -3.84 6.22
CA LEU A 63 -1.08 -4.27 7.17
C LEU A 63 -1.92 -5.43 6.62
N PHE A 64 -2.28 -5.39 5.34
CA PHE A 64 -3.02 -6.45 4.67
C PHE A 64 -2.24 -7.77 4.64
N ILE A 65 -0.97 -7.72 4.23
CA ILE A 65 -0.06 -8.87 4.23
C ILE A 65 0.09 -9.42 5.65
N ARG A 66 0.36 -8.55 6.63
CA ARG A 66 0.51 -8.96 8.03
C ARG A 66 -0.75 -9.63 8.58
N ASN A 67 -1.94 -9.15 8.23
CA ASN A 67 -3.20 -9.80 8.62
C ASN A 67 -3.37 -11.18 7.96
N ARG A 68 -3.02 -11.32 6.68
CA ARG A 68 -3.05 -12.61 5.98
C ARG A 68 -2.05 -13.61 6.56
N CYS A 69 -0.83 -13.18 6.88
CA CYS A 69 0.19 -14.01 7.50
C CYS A 69 -0.19 -14.41 8.94
N LYS A 70 -0.85 -13.53 9.72
CA LYS A 70 -1.35 -13.89 11.06
C LYS A 70 -2.53 -14.86 11.04
N SER A 71 -3.34 -14.85 9.98
CA SER A 71 -4.49 -15.75 9.83
C SER A 71 -4.10 -17.21 9.51
N GLN A 72 -2.80 -17.49 9.43
CA GLN A 72 -2.21 -18.82 9.23
C GLN A 72 -1.47 -19.32 10.49
N LYS A 73 -1.94 -19.00 11.70
CA LYS A 73 -1.73 -19.96 12.79
C LYS A 73 -2.78 -21.06 12.60
N PRO A 74 -2.42 -22.28 12.18
CA PRO A 74 -3.35 -23.38 12.29
C PRO A 74 -3.74 -23.46 13.77
N THR A 75 -5.04 -23.42 14.04
CA THR A 75 -5.62 -23.86 15.30
C THR A 75 -5.25 -25.34 15.45
N SER A 76 -4.07 -25.61 15.99
CA SER A 76 -3.66 -26.92 16.48
C SER A 76 -4.36 -27.18 17.81
N ASN A 77 -5.70 -27.17 17.82
CA ASN A 77 -6.53 -27.57 18.96
C ASN A 77 -7.76 -28.40 18.56
N ASP A 78 -7.88 -28.81 17.30
CA ASP A 78 -8.98 -29.67 16.83
C ASP A 78 -8.48 -31.05 16.35
N ILE A 79 -7.54 -31.66 17.10
CA ILE A 79 -7.36 -33.11 17.02
C ILE A 79 -8.36 -33.71 18.02
N PRO A 80 -9.41 -34.43 17.56
CA PRO A 80 -10.40 -34.99 18.45
C PRO A 80 -9.73 -36.00 19.40
N LEU A 81 -9.86 -35.71 20.70
CA LEU A 81 -9.39 -36.47 21.85
C LEU A 81 -10.23 -37.75 22.02
N LEU A 82 -10.28 -38.60 20.98
CA LEU A 82 -11.16 -39.77 20.89
C LEU A 82 -10.44 -41.10 20.63
N GLU A 83 -9.12 -41.10 20.45
CA GLU A 83 -8.37 -42.33 20.12
C GLU A 83 -7.48 -42.91 21.23
N ILE A 84 -7.37 -42.29 22.41
CA ILE A 84 -6.47 -42.80 23.48
C ILE A 84 -7.17 -43.80 24.43
N ARG A 85 -8.45 -44.13 24.22
CA ARG A 85 -9.18 -45.13 25.04
C ARG A 85 -9.18 -46.55 24.46
N LYS A 86 -8.14 -46.93 23.72
CA LYS A 86 -7.90 -48.32 23.31
C LYS A 86 -6.43 -48.68 23.45
N GLU A 87 -5.94 -48.69 24.69
CA GLU A 87 -4.82 -49.55 25.10
C GLU A 87 -4.82 -49.63 26.64
N SER A 88 -5.87 -50.26 27.17
CA SER A 88 -5.84 -50.85 28.49
C SER A 88 -6.23 -52.32 28.33
N SER A 89 -5.23 -53.16 28.13
CA SER A 89 -5.27 -54.60 28.41
C SER A 89 -3.88 -55.05 28.76
#